data_AF-A0A847VWV8-F1
#
_entry.id   AF-A0A847VWV8-F1
#
_cell.length_a   1.000
_cell.length_b   1.000
_cell.length_c   1.000
_cell.angle_alpha   90.00
_cell.angle_beta   90.00
_cell.angle_gamma   90.00
#
_symmetry.space_group_name_H-M   'P 1'
#
loop_
_entity.id
_entity.type
_entity.pdbx_description
1 polymer ?
#
loop_
_entity_poly.entity_id
_entity_poly.type
_entity_poly.pdbx_seq_one_letter_code
_entity_poly.pdbx_strand_id
1 'polypeptide(L)'
;MQDIQEIFNRIQEIKKKQKDIKSSYKEALASSQEYVELTDKLKIMREKKKQIENMIKSDFSSEFTKLDDLKIDLESDMEMLSDIVITKTMKGESVEIKDEYDNNYEPIFTVRFKKIN
;
A
#
# COMPACT_ATOMS: atom_id res chain seq x y z
N MET A 1 34.96 37.62 -17.01
CA MET A 1 33.95 36.55 -17.15
C MET A 1 34.69 35.25 -16.90
N GLN A 2 34.30 34.45 -15.90
CA GLN A 2 34.91 33.12 -15.73
C GLN A 2 34.58 32.29 -16.97
N ASP A 3 35.63 31.73 -17.58
CA ASP A 3 35.51 30.96 -18.81
C ASP A 3 34.61 29.75 -18.53
N ILE A 4 33.58 29.53 -19.35
CA ILE A 4 32.58 28.46 -19.15
C ILE A 4 33.29 27.09 -19.06
N GLN A 5 34.42 26.96 -19.75
CA GLN A 5 35.32 25.82 -19.72
C GLN A 5 35.92 25.55 -18.33
N GLU A 6 36.35 26.58 -17.59
CA GLU A 6 36.91 26.45 -16.25
C GLU A 6 35.86 25.96 -15.24
N ILE A 7 34.63 26.47 -15.35
CA ILE A 7 33.51 26.04 -14.51
C ILE A 7 33.17 24.57 -14.81
N PHE A 8 33.12 24.19 -16.09
CA PHE A 8 32.88 22.79 -16.48
C PHE A 8 33.96 21.85 -15.94
N ASN A 9 35.24 22.21 -16.08
CA ASN A 9 36.36 21.42 -15.55
C ASN A 9 36.28 21.28 -14.03
N ARG A 10 35.96 22.37 -13.32
CA ARG A 10 35.76 22.35 -11.87
C ARG A 10 34.61 21.43 -11.45
N ILE A 11 33.50 21.41 -12.21
CA ILE A 11 32.37 20.50 -11.96
C ILE A 11 32.79 19.04 -12.15
N GLN A 12 33.56 18.73 -13.19
CA GLN A 12 34.06 17.37 -13.44
C GLN A 12 35.00 16.91 -12.32
N GLU A 13 35.90 17.77 -11.86
CA GLU A 13 36.77 17.45 -10.72
C GLU A 13 35.98 17.22 -9.43
N ILE A 14 34.98 18.05 -9.14
CA ILE A 14 34.13 17.88 -7.95
C ILE A 14 33.37 16.55 -8.03
N LYS A 15 32.82 16.19 -9.19
CA LYS A 15 32.15 14.90 -9.39
C LYS A 15 33.10 13.72 -9.19
N LYS A 16 34.35 13.82 -9.68
CA LYS A 16 35.37 12.80 -9.49
C LYS A 16 35.70 12.63 -8.00
N LYS A 17 35.99 13.73 -7.29
CA LYS A 17 36.25 13.73 -5.85
C LYS A 17 35.06 13.16 -5.05
N GLN A 18 33.83 13.50 -5.41
CA GLN A 18 32.63 12.91 -4.79
C GLN A 18 32.55 11.40 -5.00
N LYS A 19 32.88 10.92 -6.21
CA LYS A 19 32.89 9.49 -6.51
C LYS A 19 33.96 8.77 -5.70
N ASP A 20 35.16 9.34 -5.62
CA ASP A 20 36.30 8.76 -4.89
C ASP A 20 36.02 8.67 -3.38
N ILE A 21 35.39 9.69 -2.80
CA ILE A 21 34.97 9.67 -1.39
C ILE A 21 33.89 8.60 -1.15
N LYS A 22 32.91 8.48 -2.07
CA LYS A 22 31.87 7.45 -1.95
C LYS A 22 32.44 6.04 -2.10
N SER A 23 33.41 5.83 -2.99
CA SER A 23 34.03 4.52 -3.16
C SER A 23 34.89 4.15 -1.96
N SER A 24 35.72 5.06 -1.44
CA SER A 24 36.55 4.80 -0.26
C SER A 24 35.71 4.51 0.98
N TYR A 25 34.60 5.24 1.18
CA TYR A 25 33.64 4.93 2.24
C TYR A 25 33.04 3.52 2.09
N LYS A 26 32.65 3.14 0.87
CA LYS A 26 32.11 1.81 0.60
C LYS A 26 33.16 0.70 0.86
N GLU A 27 34.41 0.95 0.50
CA GLU A 27 35.53 0.03 0.77
C GLU A 27 35.82 -0.10 2.26
N ALA A 28 35.80 1.02 3.00
CA ALA A 28 35.97 1.02 4.46
C ALA A 28 34.83 0.27 5.18
N LEU A 29 33.59 0.40 4.70
CA LEU A 29 32.49 -0.42 5.20
C LEU A 29 32.70 -1.90 4.89
N ALA A 30 33.17 -2.24 3.69
CA ALA A 30 33.40 -3.62 3.29
C ALA A 30 34.59 -4.29 4.00
N SER A 31 35.57 -3.50 4.45
CA SER A 31 36.71 -4.00 5.23
C SER A 31 36.42 -4.14 6.73
N SER A 32 35.33 -3.55 7.21
CA SER A 32 34.86 -3.74 8.59
C SER A 32 34.18 -5.10 8.73
N GLN A 33 34.87 -6.03 9.41
CA GLN A 33 34.35 -7.37 9.69
C GLN A 33 33.01 -7.32 10.44
N GLU A 34 32.87 -6.43 11.41
CA GLU A 34 31.64 -6.27 12.20
C GLU A 34 30.46 -5.82 11.31
N TYR A 35 30.70 -4.90 10.38
CA TYR A 35 29.68 -4.46 9.43
C TYR A 35 29.26 -5.61 8.51
N VAL A 36 30.22 -6.37 7.96
CA VAL A 36 29.92 -7.53 7.10
C VAL A 36 29.08 -8.56 7.85
N GLU A 37 29.50 -8.96 9.05
CA GLU A 37 28.76 -9.91 9.88
C GLU A 37 27.36 -9.42 10.25
N LEU A 38 27.20 -8.14 10.58
CA LEU A 38 25.89 -7.55 10.86
C LEU A 38 25.00 -7.58 9.61
N THR A 39 25.54 -7.26 8.42
CA THR A 39 24.77 -7.30 7.18
C THR A 39 24.32 -8.72 6.82
N ASP A 40 25.13 -9.73 7.09
CA ASP A 40 24.77 -11.12 6.85
C ASP A 40 23.74 -11.63 7.87
N LYS A 41 23.90 -11.28 9.16
CA LYS A 41 22.86 -11.53 10.18
C LYS A 41 21.54 -10.87 9.80
N LEU A 42 21.57 -9.66 9.25
CA LEU A 42 20.36 -8.97 8.77
C LEU A 42 19.70 -9.69 7.59
N LYS A 43 20.46 -10.24 6.64
CA LYS A 43 19.90 -11.05 5.55
C LYS A 43 19.17 -12.28 6.11
N ILE A 44 19.84 -13.02 7.00
CA ILE A 44 19.25 -14.21 7.64
C ILE A 44 17.99 -13.84 8.43
N MET A 45 18.01 -12.74 9.19
CA MET A 45 16.85 -12.28 9.95
C MET A 45 15.69 -11.86 9.04
N ARG A 46 15.97 -11.22 7.90
CA ARG A 46 14.93 -10.86 6.91
C ARG A 46 14.30 -12.09 6.26
N GLU A 47 15.11 -13.10 5.93
CA GLU A 47 14.60 -14.37 5.40
C GLU A 47 13.74 -15.09 6.44
N LYS A 48 14.20 -15.17 7.70
CA LYS A 48 13.41 -15.74 8.80
C LYS A 48 12.10 -14.99 9.02
N LYS A 49 12.13 -13.65 9.01
CA LYS A 49 10.92 -12.81 9.08
C LYS A 49 9.95 -13.17 7.95
N LYS A 50 10.43 -13.24 6.71
CA LYS A 50 9.60 -13.57 5.55
C LYS A 50 9.01 -14.98 5.64
N GLN A 51 9.78 -15.95 6.14
CA GLN A 51 9.30 -17.31 6.38
C GLN A 51 8.16 -17.33 7.40
N ILE A 52 8.31 -16.62 8.51
CA ILE A 52 7.28 -16.50 9.56
C ILE A 52 6.02 -15.82 8.99
N GLU A 53 6.17 -14.71 8.28
CA GLU A 53 5.05 -14.00 7.65
C GLU A 53 4.30 -14.89 6.65
N ASN A 54 5.02 -15.67 5.85
CA ASN A 54 4.42 -16.61 4.91
C ASN A 54 3.72 -17.78 5.61
N MET A 55 4.31 -18.31 6.69
CA MET A 55 3.71 -19.37 7.49
C MET A 55 2.40 -18.87 8.11
N ILE A 56 2.42 -17.73 8.80
CA ILE A 56 1.22 -17.13 9.39
C ILE A 56 0.19 -16.83 8.30
N LYS A 57 0.59 -16.29 7.14
CA LYS A 57 -0.33 -16.04 6.03
C LYS A 57 -0.97 -17.34 5.51
N SER A 58 -0.23 -18.45 5.49
CA SER A 58 -0.76 -19.76 5.14
C SER A 58 -1.75 -20.27 6.20
N ASP A 59 -1.43 -20.09 7.47
CA ASP A 59 -2.29 -20.49 8.59
C ASP A 59 -3.62 -19.71 8.58
N PHE A 60 -3.60 -18.44 8.14
CA PHE A 60 -4.76 -17.58 7.98
C PHE A 60 -5.45 -17.69 6.61
N SER A 61 -5.03 -18.62 5.74
CA SER A 61 -5.59 -18.75 4.39
C SER A 61 -7.11 -18.91 4.40
N SER A 62 -7.65 -19.71 5.32
CA SER A 62 -9.09 -19.90 5.50
C SER A 62 -9.79 -18.64 6.00
N GLU A 63 -9.18 -17.88 6.91
CA GLU A 63 -9.71 -16.60 7.40
C GLU A 63 -9.71 -15.53 6.30
N PHE A 64 -8.70 -15.52 5.42
CA PHE A 64 -8.70 -14.66 4.23
C PHE A 64 -9.79 -15.04 3.23
N THR A 65 -10.04 -16.34 3.02
CA THR A 65 -11.18 -16.78 2.20
C THR A 65 -12.50 -16.33 2.81
N LYS A 66 -12.70 -16.50 4.13
CA LYS A 66 -13.89 -15.97 4.81
C LYS A 66 -14.03 -14.47 4.68
N LEU A 67 -12.93 -13.72 4.74
CA LEU A 67 -12.94 -12.27 4.56
C LEU A 67 -13.38 -11.90 3.14
N ASP A 68 -12.89 -12.61 2.13
CA ASP A 68 -13.30 -12.40 0.74
C ASP A 68 -14.78 -12.77 0.53
N ASP A 69 -15.25 -13.87 1.13
CA ASP A 69 -16.65 -14.28 1.09
C ASP A 69 -17.55 -13.22 1.75
N LEU A 70 -17.21 -12.77 2.96
CA LEU A 70 -17.93 -11.70 3.66
C LEU A 70 -17.98 -10.39 2.86
N LYS A 71 -16.93 -10.11 2.09
CA LYS A 71 -16.89 -8.92 1.23
C LYS A 71 -17.86 -9.07 0.06
N ILE A 72 -17.90 -10.24 -0.57
CA ILE A 72 -18.85 -10.53 -1.66
C ILE A 72 -20.29 -10.46 -1.15
N ASP A 73 -20.56 -11.09 0.01
CA ASP A 73 -21.88 -11.07 0.63
C ASP A 73 -22.31 -9.63 0.94
N LEU A 74 -21.42 -8.81 1.51
CA LEU A 74 -21.70 -7.41 1.80
C LEU A 74 -21.96 -6.59 0.53
N GLU A 75 -21.17 -6.78 -0.53
CA GLU A 75 -21.39 -6.11 -1.81
C GLU A 75 -22.76 -6.50 -2.41
N SER A 76 -23.12 -7.78 -2.37
CA SER A 76 -24.42 -8.28 -2.84
C SER A 76 -25.59 -7.73 -2.01
N ASP A 77 -25.48 -7.73 -0.68
CA ASP A 77 -26.52 -7.19 0.20
C ASP A 77 -26.72 -5.69 0.01
N MET A 78 -25.64 -4.94 -0.24
CA MET A 78 -25.70 -3.51 -0.55
C MET A 78 -26.36 -3.22 -1.90
N GLU A 79 -26.11 -4.06 -2.92
CA GLU A 79 -26.79 -3.97 -4.21
C GLU A 79 -28.29 -4.28 -4.05
N MET A 80 -28.63 -5.38 -3.36
CA MET A 80 -30.02 -5.74 -3.10
C MET A 80 -30.76 -4.66 -2.30
N LEU A 81 -30.13 -4.10 -1.27
CA LEU A 81 -30.69 -2.99 -0.49
C LEU A 81 -30.97 -1.78 -1.40
N SER A 82 -30.03 -1.44 -2.26
CA SER A 82 -30.18 -0.34 -3.22
C SER A 82 -31.36 -0.58 -4.18
N ASP A 83 -31.49 -1.79 -4.72
CA ASP A 83 -32.58 -2.17 -5.62
C ASP A 83 -33.95 -2.10 -4.94
N ILE A 84 -34.05 -2.57 -3.70
CA ILE A 84 -35.28 -2.50 -2.89
C ILE A 84 -35.66 -1.04 -2.63
N VAL A 85 -34.70 -0.23 -2.19
CA VAL A 85 -34.90 1.20 -1.89
C VAL A 85 -35.36 1.95 -3.15
N ILE A 86 -34.71 1.72 -4.30
CA ILE A 86 -35.08 2.32 -5.58
C ILE A 86 -36.50 1.90 -5.97
N THR A 87 -36.83 0.61 -5.89
CA THR A 87 -38.16 0.08 -6.25
C THR A 87 -39.26 0.68 -5.38
N LYS A 88 -39.05 0.80 -4.06
CA LYS A 88 -40.02 1.43 -3.14
C LYS A 88 -40.17 2.91 -3.40
N THR A 89 -39.06 3.61 -3.64
CA THR A 89 -39.06 5.04 -3.99
C THR A 89 -39.82 5.28 -5.30
N MET A 90 -39.64 4.44 -6.32
CA MET A 90 -40.38 4.50 -7.58
C MET A 90 -41.89 4.26 -7.41
N LYS A 91 -42.30 3.47 -6.40
CA LYS A 91 -43.72 3.25 -6.04
C LYS A 91 -44.30 4.40 -5.21
N GLY A 92 -43.49 5.39 -4.81
CA GLY A 92 -43.90 6.53 -4.00
C GLY A 92 -43.97 6.25 -2.50
N GLU A 93 -43.34 5.17 -2.02
CA GLU A 93 -43.25 4.84 -0.59
C GLU A 93 -42.10 5.61 0.08
N SER A 94 -42.31 6.11 1.31
CA SER A 94 -41.20 6.64 2.13
C SER A 94 -40.32 5.48 2.60
N VAL A 95 -39.01 5.63 2.47
CA VAL A 95 -38.04 4.60 2.85
C VAL A 95 -37.19 5.14 4.00
N GLU A 96 -37.41 4.61 5.19
CA GLU A 96 -36.65 4.92 6.41
C GLU A 96 -36.18 3.61 7.04
N ILE A 97 -34.93 3.58 7.51
CA ILE A 97 -34.33 2.41 8.20
C ILE A 97 -33.88 2.85 9.58
N LYS A 98 -34.03 1.97 10.57
CA LYS A 98 -33.59 2.17 11.95
C LYS A 98 -32.40 1.29 12.29
N ASP A 99 -31.43 1.80 13.03
CA ASP A 99 -30.34 1.01 13.60
C ASP A 99 -30.71 0.40 14.97
N GLU A 100 -29.75 -0.33 15.57
CA GLU A 100 -29.89 -0.95 16.89
C GLU A 100 -30.10 0.06 18.04
N TYR A 101 -29.87 1.35 17.78
CA TYR A 101 -29.98 2.45 18.75
C TYR A 101 -31.16 3.38 18.45
N ASP A 102 -32.09 2.96 17.59
CA ASP A 102 -33.29 3.71 17.17
C ASP A 102 -33.00 5.02 16.41
N ASN A 103 -31.82 5.15 15.79
CA ASN A 103 -31.54 6.26 14.89
C ASN A 103 -32.14 5.99 13.50
N ASN A 104 -32.84 6.98 12.96
CA ASN A 104 -33.43 6.91 11.62
C ASN A 104 -32.39 7.30 10.54
N TYR A 105 -32.36 6.53 9.46
CA TYR A 105 -31.58 6.79 8.27
C TYR A 105 -32.50 6.93 7.06
N GLU A 106 -32.22 7.94 6.25
CA GLU A 106 -32.86 8.16 4.95
C GLU A 106 -31.91 7.80 3.81
N PRO A 107 -32.42 7.32 2.66
CA PRO A 107 -31.59 6.95 1.53
C PRO A 107 -31.01 8.19 0.84
N ILE A 108 -29.70 8.17 0.59
CA ILE A 108 -29.00 9.20 -0.19
C ILE A 108 -28.68 8.64 -1.57
N PHE A 109 -29.32 9.18 -2.60
CA PHE A 109 -29.05 8.80 -3.99
C PHE A 109 -27.88 9.60 -4.57
N THR A 110 -26.80 8.90 -4.96
CA THR A 110 -25.64 9.52 -5.63
C THR A 110 -25.33 8.82 -6.94
N VAL A 111 -25.23 9.57 -8.03
CA VAL A 111 -24.84 9.05 -9.35
C VAL A 111 -23.33 9.22 -9.54
N ARG A 112 -22.62 8.14 -9.89
CA ARG A 112 -21.20 8.15 -10.21
C ARG A 112 -20.96 7.45 -11.54
N PHE A 113 -20.10 8.03 -12.38
CA PHE A 113 -19.72 7.44 -13.66
C PHE A 113 -18.39 6.70 -13.53
N LYS A 114 -18.34 5.44 -13.96
CA LYS A 114 -17.10 4.66 -14.08
C LYS A 114 -16.72 4.56 -15.56
N LYS A 115 -15.42 4.72 -15.84
CA LYS A 115 -14.89 4.52 -17.19
C LYS A 115 -14.99 3.04 -17.58
N ILE A 116 -15.56 2.77 -18.75
CA ILE A 116 -15.59 1.44 -19.36
C ILE A 116 -14.19 1.16 -19.93
N ASN A 117 -13.55 0.09 -19.47
CA ASN A 117 -12.32 -0.47 -20.04
C ASN A 117 -12.68 -1.74 -20.83
#